data_AF-A0A7C6RU04-F1
#
_entry.id   AF-A0A7C6RU04-F1
#
_cell.length_a   1.000
_cell.length_b   1.000
_cell.length_c   1.000
_cell.angle_alpha   90.00
_cell.angle_beta   90.00
_cell.angle_gamma   90.00
#
_symmetry.space_group_name_H-M   'P 1'
#
loop_
_entity.id
_entity.type
_entity.pdbx_description
1 polymer ?
#
loop_
_entity_poly.entity_id
_entity_poly.type
_entity_poly.pdbx_seq_one_letter_code
_entity_poly.pdbx_strand_id
1 'polypeptide(L)' 'MPLDKELDKTKVVFIDTCRRLMELGELSQDEYLGICDLLDRLDELDKETFDRELRRVSRGLSDLIS' A
#
# COMPACT_ATOMS: atom_id res chain seq x y z
N MET A 1 0.52 -12.72 -18.22
CA MET A 1 -0.92 -12.81 -18.56
C MET A 1 -1.52 -11.40 -18.46
N PRO A 2 -2.75 -11.13 -18.95
CA PRO A 2 -3.35 -9.80 -18.84
C PRO A 2 -3.60 -9.32 -17.39
N LEU A 3 -3.84 -10.24 -16.45
CA LEU A 3 -4.03 -9.94 -15.02
C LEU A 3 -2.80 -9.32 -14.35
N ASP A 4 -1.60 -9.83 -14.63
CA ASP A 4 -0.35 -9.30 -14.04
C ASP A 4 -0.17 -7.81 -14.37
N LYS A 5 -0.49 -7.43 -15.61
CA LYS A 5 -0.40 -6.04 -16.08
C LYS A 5 -1.44 -5.10 -15.45
N GLU A 6 -2.59 -5.62 -15.02
CA GLU A 6 -3.61 -4.84 -14.31
C GLU A 6 -3.24 -4.65 -12.84
N LEU A 7 -2.65 -5.67 -12.22
CA LEU A 7 -2.12 -5.60 -10.87
C LEU A 7 -1.00 -4.56 -10.76
N ASP A 8 -0.06 -4.57 -11.71
CA ASP A 8 1.04 -3.60 -11.76
C ASP A 8 0.54 -2.16 -11.86
N LYS A 9 -0.46 -1.91 -12.73
CA LYS A 9 -1.09 -0.58 -12.84
C LYS A 9 -1.77 -0.15 -11.54
N THR A 10 -2.42 -1.09 -10.87
CA THR A 10 -3.09 -0.83 -9.59
C THR A 10 -2.08 -0.50 -8.49
N LYS A 11 -0.97 -1.25 -8.40
CA LYS A 11 0.15 -0.96 -7.49
C LYS A 11 0.71 0.44 -7.72
N VAL A 12 0.94 0.83 -8.98
CA VAL A 12 1.45 2.17 -9.34
C VAL A 12 0.50 3.28 -8.88
N VAL A 13 -0.80 3.16 -9.13
CA VAL A 13 -1.79 4.17 -8.71
C VAL A 13 -1.88 4.27 -7.19
N PHE A 14 -1.80 3.14 -6.50
CA PHE A 14 -1.84 3.09 -5.05
C PHE A 14 -0.60 3.74 -4.42
N ILE A 15 0.60 3.47 -4.93
CA ILE A 15 1.85 4.11 -4.49
C ILE A 15 1.80 5.63 -4.74
N ASP A 16 1.32 6.08 -5.91
CA ASP A 16 1.17 7.51 -6.20
C ASP A 16 0.22 8.19 -5.21
N THR A 17 -0.85 7.50 -4.82
CA THR A 17 -1.79 7.99 -3.79
C THR A 17 -1.12 8.09 -2.43
N CYS A 18 -0.39 7.06 -1.99
CA CYS A 18 0.33 7.06 -0.72
C CYS A 18 1.41 8.17 -0.70
N ARG A 19 2.09 8.39 -1.82
CA ARG A 19 3.06 9.48 -1.97
C ARG A 19 2.41 10.84 -1.80
N ARG A 20 1.26 11.08 -2.42
CA ARG A 20 0.52 12.35 -2.26
C ARG A 20 0.09 12.56 -0.81
N LEU A 21 -0.39 11.52 -0.12
CA LEU A 21 -0.73 11.60 1.30
C LEU A 21 0.50 11.95 2.15
N MET A 22 1.67 11.41 1.81
CA MET A 22 2.92 11.78 2.47
C MET A 22 3.30 13.24 2.22
N GLU A 23 3.18 13.73 0.98
CA GLU A 23 3.45 15.12 0.62
C GLU A 23 2.46 16.11 1.30
N LEU A 24 1.24 15.66 1.59
CA LEU A 24 0.23 16.41 2.33
C LEU A 24 0.42 16.36 3.87
N GLY A 25 1.33 15.50 4.36
CA GLY A 25 1.56 15.28 5.80
C GLY A 25 0.53 14.36 6.48
N GLU A 26 -0.35 13.74 5.70
CA GLU A 26 -1.35 12.75 6.17
C GLU A 26 -0.73 11.34 6.37
N LEU A 27 0.47 11.13 5.82
CA LEU A 27 1.26 9.92 5.97
C LEU A 27 2.69 10.29 6.33
N SER A 28 3.27 9.63 7.34
CA SER A 28 4.68 9.82 7.63
C SER A 28 5.56 9.14 6.57
N GLN A 29 6.81 9.59 6.44
CA GLN A 29 7.77 8.99 5.51
C GLN A 29 8.02 7.50 5.85
N ASP A 30 8.04 7.15 7.14
CA ASP A 30 8.23 5.76 7.60
C ASP A 30 7.03 4.88 7.24
N GLU A 31 5.81 5.40 7.36
CA GLU A 31 4.61 4.67 6.93
C GLU A 31 4.62 4.45 5.40
N TYR A 32 4.97 5.49 4.63
CA TYR A 32 5.10 5.39 3.17
C TYR A 32 6.09 4.30 2.74
N LEU A 33 7.28 4.27 3.36
CA LEU A 33 8.30 3.26 3.09
C LEU A 33 7.79 1.86 3.47
N GLY A 34 7.14 1.72 4.63
CA GLY A 34 6.56 0.44 5.04
C GLY A 34 5.49 -0.09 4.09
N ILE A 35 4.70 0.80 3.46
CA ILE A 35 3.71 0.42 2.45
C ILE A 35 4.39 -0.02 1.17
N CYS A 36 5.45 0.67 0.75
CA CYS A 36 6.24 0.25 -0.43
C CYS A 36 6.80 -1.15 -0.23
N ASP A 37 7.43 -1.40 0.93
CA ASP A 37 7.97 -2.72 1.29
C ASP A 37 6.88 -3.80 1.34
N LEU A 38 5.67 -3.45 1.80
CA LEU A 38 4.54 -4.37 1.84
C LEU A 38 4.03 -4.73 0.43
N LEU A 39 4.01 -3.76 -0.49
CA LEU A 39 3.57 -3.95 -1.87
C LEU A 39 4.57 -4.74 -2.71
N ASP A 40 5.87 -4.57 -2.44
CA ASP A 40 6.93 -5.37 -3.07
C ASP A 40 6.78 -6.86 -2.74
N ARG A 41 6.21 -7.16 -1.57
CA ARG A 41 5.93 -8.53 -1.09
C ARG A 41 4.50 -8.98 -1.34
N LEU A 42 3.67 -8.20 -2.06
CA LEU A 42 2.25 -8.50 -2.27
C LEU A 42 2.03 -9.90 -2.86
N ASP A 43 2.92 -10.34 -3.75
CA ASP A 43 2.79 -11.62 -4.45
C ASP A 43 3.06 -12.83 -3.52
N GLU A 44 3.70 -12.58 -2.36
CA GLU A 44 3.97 -13.56 -1.31
C GLU A 44 2.90 -13.57 -0.21
N LEU A 45 2.00 -12.58 -0.20
CA LEU A 45 1.02 -12.36 0.86
C LEU A 45 -0.38 -12.71 0.38
N ASP A 46 -1.12 -13.43 1.22
CA ASP A 46 -2.58 -13.49 1.04
C ASP A 46 -3.22 -12.17 1.49
N LYS A 47 -4.48 -11.98 1.07
CA LYS A 47 -5.23 -10.77 1.37
C LYS A 47 -5.32 -10.49 2.88
N GLU A 48 -5.53 -11.53 3.69
CA GLU A 48 -5.70 -11.38 5.13
C GLU A 48 -4.41 -10.95 5.85
N THR A 49 -3.26 -11.45 5.38
CA THR A 49 -1.95 -11.05 5.89
C THR A 49 -1.61 -9.64 5.42
N PHE A 50 -1.89 -9.30 4.15
CA PHE A 50 -1.71 -7.94 3.64
C PHE A 50 -2.50 -6.91 4.45
N ASP A 51 -3.79 -7.14 4.67
CA ASP A 51 -4.65 -6.20 5.44
C ASP A 51 -4.14 -6.02 6.88
N ARG A 52 -3.61 -7.09 7.48
CA ARG A 52 -3.06 -7.07 8.84
C ARG A 52 -1.74 -6.31 8.94
N GLU A 53 -0.83 -6.52 8.01
CA GLU A 53 0.44 -5.79 7.98
C GLU A 53 0.21 -4.33 7.59
N LEU A 54 -0.72 -4.04 6.67
CA LEU A 54 -1.08 -2.67 6.32
C LEU A 54 -1.63 -1.90 7.53
N ARG A 55 -2.47 -2.53 8.35
CA ARG A 55 -2.95 -1.98 9.63
C ARG A 55 -1.85 -1.69 10.64
N ARG A 56 -0.77 -2.46 10.61
CA ARG A 56 0.40 -2.25 11.49
C ARG A 56 1.28 -1.12 10.98
N VAL A 57 1.46 -1.05 9.66
CA VAL A 57 2.25 -0.01 9.01
C VAL A 57 1.55 1.32 9.16
N SER A 58 0.28 1.44 8.76
CA SER A 58 -0.47 2.69 8.87
C SER A 58 -1.91 2.45 9.32
N ARG A 59 -2.25 3.05 10.47
CA ARG A 59 -3.63 3.09 10.95
C ARG A 59 -4.51 3.99 10.08
N GLY A 60 -3.97 5.11 9.61
CA GLY A 60 -4.70 6.07 8.78
C GLY A 60 -5.13 5.50 7.42
N LEU A 61 -4.26 4.72 6.78
CA LEU A 61 -4.60 4.07 5.51
C LEU A 61 -5.53 2.88 5.67
N SER A 62 -5.43 2.11 6.76
CA SER A 62 -6.40 1.04 7.03
C SER A 62 -7.83 1.57 7.11
N ASP A 63 -8.03 2.76 7.69
CA ASP A 63 -9.36 3.36 7.83
C ASP A 63 -9.91 3.86 6.49
N LEU A 64 -9.05 4.17 5.52
CA LEU A 64 -9.41 4.65 4.18
C LEU A 64 -9.88 3.54 3.23
N ILE A 65 -9.45 2.30 3.46
CA ILE A 65 -9.71 1.15 2.56
C ILE A 65 -10.90 0.31 3.07
N SER A 66 -11.53 0.72 4.18
CA SER A 66 -12.57 -0.03 4.87
C SER A 66 -13.95 0.02 4.23
#